data_AF-A0A4W4H955-F1
#
_entry.id   AF-A0A4W4H955-F1
#
_cell.length_a   1.000
_cell.length_b   1.000
_cell.length_c   1.000
_cell.angle_alpha   90.00
_cell.angle_beta   90.00
_cell.angle_gamma   90.00
#
_symmetry.space_group_name_H-M   'P 1'
#
loop_
_entity.id
_entity.type
_entity.pdbx_description
1 polymer ?
#
loop_
_entity_poly.entity_id
_entity_poly.type
_entity_poly.pdbx_seq_one_letter_code
_entity_poly.pdbx_strand_id
1 'polypeptide(L)'
;MSCQNNRSTKPGSKPAKKPGSPGAEVAQHGADDVPPPGPVLRGAPPHAAASDMKLQYLKNTAATCNDGTAAGFYLKEFKGSKRWLIFLEGGWCCYNKETCDSRYKNIPRLMSSADWPRTRKGSGILSSQAEENPHWYNANIVFVPYCSSDVWTPKTERTSHASSHAARARATRREGAARDPHRPGLAA
;
A
#
# COMPACT_ATOMS: atom_id res chain seq x y z
N MET A 1 9.89 -11.15 -15.30
CA MET A 1 8.46 -11.43 -15.04
C MET A 1 7.63 -10.66 -16.05
N SER A 2 6.65 -11.31 -16.71
CA SER A 2 5.72 -10.63 -17.63
C SER A 2 4.33 -10.60 -17.01
N CYS A 3 3.61 -9.49 -17.16
CA CYS A 3 2.21 -9.32 -16.72
C CYS A 3 1.19 -10.07 -17.58
N GLN A 4 1.61 -11.15 -18.23
CA GLN A 4 0.75 -11.90 -19.14
C GLN A 4 0.05 -13.03 -18.37
N ASN A 5 -1.26 -13.09 -18.56
CA ASN A 5 -2.04 -14.25 -18.21
C ASN A 5 -1.64 -15.39 -19.15
N ASN A 6 -0.87 -16.37 -18.67
CA ASN A 6 -0.60 -17.59 -19.42
C ASN A 6 -1.80 -18.56 -19.30
N ARG A 7 -3.00 -18.07 -19.60
CA ARG A 7 -4.23 -18.84 -19.47
C ARG A 7 -4.49 -19.62 -20.75
N SER A 8 -3.85 -20.79 -20.87
CA SER A 8 -4.32 -21.85 -21.74
C SER A 8 -5.72 -22.27 -21.25
N THR A 9 -6.77 -21.90 -21.98
CA THR A 9 -8.14 -22.30 -21.67
C THR A 9 -8.30 -23.80 -21.92
N LYS A 10 -8.33 -24.62 -20.85
CA LYS A 10 -8.93 -25.96 -20.89
C LYS A 10 -10.36 -25.88 -20.32
N PRO A 11 -11.37 -26.42 -21.02
CA PRO A 11 -12.76 -26.40 -20.56
C PRO A 11 -12.99 -27.36 -19.39
N GLY A 12 -13.96 -27.02 -18.54
CA GLY A 12 -14.07 -27.46 -17.16
C GLY A 12 -14.60 -28.88 -16.91
N SER A 13 -14.45 -29.29 -15.64
CA SER A 13 -15.04 -30.48 -15.04
C SER A 13 -15.75 -30.11 -13.72
N LYS A 14 -16.97 -30.64 -13.57
CA LYS A 14 -17.97 -30.37 -12.52
C LYS A 14 -17.55 -30.90 -11.13
N PRO A 15 -18.12 -30.39 -10.02
CA PRO A 15 -17.85 -30.90 -8.68
C PRO A 15 -18.71 -32.14 -8.33
N ALA A 16 -18.07 -33.15 -7.74
CA ALA A 16 -18.74 -34.35 -7.22
C ALA A 16 -19.05 -34.20 -5.71
N LYS A 17 -20.25 -34.62 -5.34
CA LYS A 17 -20.88 -34.61 -4.01
C LYS A 17 -20.37 -35.80 -3.18
N LYS A 18 -20.02 -35.62 -1.90
CA LYS A 18 -19.76 -36.72 -0.95
C LYS A 18 -20.91 -36.87 0.06
N PRO A 19 -21.38 -38.09 0.37
CA PRO A 19 -22.34 -38.35 1.44
C PRO A 19 -21.63 -38.61 2.79
N GLY A 20 -22.39 -38.50 3.89
CA GLY A 20 -21.87 -38.53 5.26
C GLY A 20 -22.19 -39.78 6.10
N SER A 21 -21.56 -39.78 7.29
CA SER A 21 -21.84 -40.50 8.56
C SER A 21 -21.59 -42.02 8.60
N PRO A 22 -21.39 -42.69 9.77
CA PRO A 22 -21.65 -42.26 11.16
C PRO A 22 -20.49 -42.48 12.17
N GLY A 23 -20.72 -42.07 13.42
CA GLY A 23 -19.76 -42.09 14.53
C GLY A 23 -19.65 -43.39 15.33
N ALA A 24 -18.70 -43.40 16.27
CA ALA A 24 -18.59 -44.34 17.37
C ALA A 24 -17.86 -43.69 18.55
N GLU A 25 -18.40 -43.92 19.74
CA GLU A 25 -17.97 -43.51 21.09
C GLU A 25 -17.10 -44.61 21.72
N VAL A 26 -16.01 -44.27 22.43
CA VAL A 26 -15.51 -45.04 23.61
C VAL A 26 -14.74 -44.09 24.55
N ALA A 27 -15.01 -44.24 25.84
CA ALA A 27 -14.49 -43.54 27.01
C ALA A 27 -12.99 -43.77 27.34
N GLN A 28 -12.38 -42.91 28.18
CA GLN A 28 -11.94 -43.26 29.55
C GLN A 28 -10.98 -42.21 30.20
N HIS A 29 -11.32 -41.82 31.45
CA HIS A 29 -10.48 -41.73 32.67
C HIS A 29 -9.34 -40.68 32.82
N GLY A 30 -9.33 -40.02 33.99
CA GLY A 30 -8.10 -39.70 34.73
C GLY A 30 -7.87 -38.21 35.01
N ALA A 31 -7.84 -37.84 36.29
CA ALA A 31 -7.56 -36.52 36.81
C ALA A 31 -6.05 -36.31 37.12
N ASP A 32 -5.71 -35.03 37.30
CA ASP A 32 -4.58 -34.48 38.06
C ASP A 32 -3.17 -34.50 37.44
N ASP A 33 -2.71 -33.33 36.98
CA ASP A 33 -1.48 -32.66 37.47
C ASP A 33 -1.19 -31.40 36.61
N VAL A 34 -1.71 -30.23 37.03
CA VAL A 34 -1.28 -28.93 36.49
C VAL A 34 -0.36 -28.28 37.53
N PRO A 35 0.95 -28.15 37.27
CA PRO A 35 1.85 -27.47 38.20
C PRO A 35 1.55 -25.96 38.26
N PRO A 36 1.70 -25.31 39.43
CA PRO A 36 1.36 -23.90 39.58
C PRO A 36 2.29 -23.01 38.75
N PRO A 37 1.80 -21.86 38.24
CA PRO A 37 2.66 -20.90 37.56
C PRO A 37 3.70 -20.35 38.54
N GLY A 38 4.98 -20.50 38.17
CA GLY A 38 6.11 -19.93 38.88
C GLY A 38 6.05 -18.39 38.94
N PRO A 39 6.92 -17.76 39.75
CA PRO A 39 6.85 -16.35 40.05
C PRO A 39 7.01 -15.50 38.78
N VAL A 40 5.99 -14.69 38.51
CA VAL A 40 5.94 -13.69 37.46
C VAL A 40 7.11 -12.73 37.66
N LEU A 41 8.11 -12.78 36.76
CA LEU A 41 9.18 -11.79 36.73
C LEU A 41 8.57 -10.41 36.48
N ARG A 42 8.68 -9.57 37.50
CA ARG A 42 8.26 -8.17 37.46
C ARG A 42 9.05 -7.41 36.40
N GLY A 43 8.33 -6.70 35.54
CA GLY A 43 8.86 -5.51 34.86
C GLY A 43 9.33 -5.71 33.43
N ALA A 44 8.47 -6.22 32.54
CA ALA A 44 8.53 -5.74 31.16
C ALA A 44 8.10 -4.26 31.17
N PRO A 45 8.83 -3.35 30.51
CA PRO A 45 8.36 -1.98 30.29
C PRO A 45 6.97 -2.05 29.65
N PRO A 46 6.04 -1.14 29.96
CA PRO A 46 4.76 -1.08 29.26
C PRO A 46 5.09 -1.05 27.77
N HIS A 47 4.67 -2.10 27.05
CA HIS A 47 4.91 -2.26 25.62
C HIS A 47 4.66 -0.90 24.97
N ALA A 48 5.72 -0.27 24.46
CA ALA A 48 5.61 0.99 23.75
C ALA A 48 4.48 0.80 22.76
N ALA A 49 3.35 1.49 22.99
CA ALA A 49 2.13 1.29 22.22
C ALA A 49 2.54 1.26 20.75
N ALA A 50 2.29 0.13 20.09
CA ALA A 50 2.80 -0.14 18.76
C ALA A 50 2.29 0.95 17.82
N SER A 51 3.08 2.00 17.63
CA SER A 51 2.70 3.15 16.81
C SER A 51 2.55 2.69 15.37
N ASP A 52 1.44 3.03 14.72
CA ASP A 52 1.24 2.69 13.32
C ASP A 52 2.28 3.38 12.43
N MET A 53 2.58 2.76 11.28
CA MET A 53 3.39 3.40 10.25
C MET A 53 2.63 4.60 9.70
N LYS A 54 3.32 5.71 9.42
CA LYS A 54 2.72 6.97 8.94
C LYS A 54 2.96 7.16 7.45
N LEU A 55 1.95 7.58 6.72
CA LEU A 55 2.03 7.86 5.28
C LEU A 55 2.92 9.07 5.00
N GLN A 56 3.84 8.90 4.05
CA GLN A 56 4.69 9.94 3.48
C GLN A 56 4.57 9.89 1.94
N TYR A 57 4.17 11.02 1.34
CA TYR A 57 4.18 11.17 -0.11
C TYR A 57 5.59 11.50 -0.61
N LEU A 58 5.90 11.04 -1.82
CA LEU A 58 7.15 11.39 -2.49
C LEU A 58 7.18 12.88 -2.82
N LYS A 59 8.35 13.51 -2.61
CA LYS A 59 8.55 14.92 -3.00
C LYS A 59 8.63 15.10 -4.52
N ASN A 60 9.11 14.07 -5.23
CA ASN A 60 9.15 14.08 -6.68
C ASN A 60 7.75 13.79 -7.23
N THR A 61 7.10 14.82 -7.78
CA THR A 61 5.75 14.73 -8.34
C THR A 61 5.68 13.96 -9.65
N ALA A 62 6.81 13.61 -10.28
CA ALA A 62 6.83 12.75 -11.46
C ALA A 62 6.61 11.26 -11.11
N ALA A 63 6.83 10.87 -9.84
CA ALA A 63 6.56 9.52 -9.37
C ALA A 63 5.10 9.40 -8.94
N THR A 64 4.27 8.86 -9.83
CA THR A 64 2.82 8.78 -9.64
C THR A 64 2.29 7.35 -9.67
N CYS A 65 1.11 7.15 -9.08
CA CYS A 65 0.27 5.99 -9.27
C CYS A 65 -0.31 5.96 -10.70
N ASN A 66 -1.05 4.90 -11.05
CA ASN A 66 -1.64 4.72 -12.38
C ASN A 66 -2.58 5.86 -12.80
N ASP A 67 -3.31 6.45 -11.86
CA ASP A 67 -4.25 7.55 -12.10
C ASP A 67 -3.62 8.95 -12.03
N GLY A 68 -2.30 9.03 -11.82
CA GLY A 68 -1.56 10.29 -11.70
C GLY A 68 -1.50 10.88 -10.29
N THR A 69 -2.12 10.25 -9.29
CA THR A 69 -1.96 10.66 -7.88
C THR A 69 -0.54 10.42 -7.38
N ALA A 70 -0.11 11.19 -6.37
CA ALA A 70 1.25 11.14 -5.87
C ALA A 70 1.55 9.79 -5.19
N ALA A 71 2.61 9.10 -5.63
CA ALA A 71 3.04 7.89 -4.95
C ALA A 71 3.67 8.21 -3.57
N GLY A 72 3.79 7.20 -2.72
CA GLY A 72 4.27 7.34 -1.35
C GLY A 72 4.54 6.00 -0.67
N PHE A 73 4.90 6.06 0.61
CA PHE A 73 5.17 4.90 1.45
C PHE A 73 4.75 5.19 2.89
N TYR A 74 4.54 4.14 3.68
CA TYR A 74 4.34 4.25 5.11
C TYR A 74 5.65 3.97 5.83
N LEU A 75 5.98 4.76 6.84
CA LEU A 75 7.21 4.65 7.62
C LEU A 75 6.92 4.51 9.11
N LYS A 76 7.60 3.56 9.74
CA LYS A 76 7.79 3.52 11.19
C LYS A 76 9.28 3.46 11.49
N GLU A 77 9.77 4.45 12.22
CA GLU A 77 11.16 4.51 12.64
C GLU A 77 11.33 3.87 14.01
N PHE A 78 12.42 3.10 14.16
CA PHE A 78 12.87 2.60 15.45
C PHE A 78 14.23 3.22 15.75
N LYS A 79 14.23 4.31 16.52
CA LYS A 79 15.45 5.08 16.82
C LYS A 79 16.53 4.18 17.40
N GLY A 80 17.75 4.29 16.87
CA GLY A 80 18.89 3.45 17.25
C GLY A 80 19.00 2.12 16.50
N SER A 81 17.95 1.68 15.80
CA SER A 81 18.03 0.52 14.91
C SER A 81 18.73 0.87 13.61
N LYS A 82 19.73 0.07 13.23
CA LYS A 82 20.41 0.15 11.93
C LYS A 82 19.77 -0.75 10.87
N ARG A 83 18.73 -1.50 11.24
CA ARG A 83 18.05 -2.44 10.35
C ARG A 83 16.88 -1.78 9.66
N TRP A 84 16.69 -2.11 8.39
CA TRP A 84 15.61 -1.61 7.55
C TRP A 84 14.89 -2.78 6.90
N LEU A 85 13.56 -2.73 6.92
CA LEU A 85 12.70 -3.66 6.21
C LEU A 85 11.82 -2.85 5.26
N ILE A 86 11.98 -3.10 3.96
CA ILE A 86 11.18 -2.49 2.90
C ILE A 86 10.27 -3.56 2.31
N PHE A 87 8.97 -3.38 2.48
CA PHE A 87 7.95 -4.30 1.99
C PHE A 87 7.24 -3.71 0.79
N LEU A 88 7.26 -4.45 -0.32
CA LEU A 88 6.55 -4.10 -1.54
C LEU A 88 5.21 -4.83 -1.56
N GLU A 89 4.11 -4.08 -1.54
CA GLU A 89 2.78 -4.69 -1.64
C GLU A 89 2.62 -5.42 -2.98
N GLY A 90 1.90 -6.54 -2.97
CA GLY A 90 1.52 -7.26 -4.18
C GLY A 90 0.14 -6.86 -4.68
N GLY A 91 -0.35 -7.56 -5.70
CA GLY A 91 -1.76 -7.48 -6.08
C GLY A 91 -2.03 -7.60 -7.57
N TRP A 92 -1.48 -8.62 -8.23
CA TRP A 92 -1.63 -8.82 -9.68
C TRP A 92 -1.16 -7.60 -10.50
N CYS A 93 -1.54 -7.51 -11.77
CA CYS A 93 -1.24 -6.37 -12.62
C CYS A 93 -2.26 -6.25 -13.76
N CYS A 94 -2.09 -5.24 -14.61
CA CYS A 94 -2.79 -5.10 -15.88
C CYS A 94 -1.77 -4.87 -16.99
N TYR A 95 -2.12 -5.22 -18.24
CA TYR A 95 -1.17 -5.27 -19.36
C TYR A 95 -1.69 -4.65 -20.65
N ASN A 96 -2.96 -4.25 -20.69
CA ASN A 96 -3.56 -3.50 -21.79
C ASN A 96 -4.63 -2.55 -21.23
N LYS A 97 -5.18 -1.69 -22.10
CA LYS A 97 -6.14 -0.67 -21.67
C LYS A 97 -7.38 -1.28 -21.01
N GLU A 98 -7.92 -2.34 -21.60
CA GLU A 98 -9.15 -2.99 -21.16
C GLU A 98 -8.99 -3.60 -19.76
N THR A 99 -7.86 -4.29 -19.53
CA THR A 99 -7.56 -4.88 -18.21
C THR A 99 -7.24 -3.82 -17.17
N CYS A 100 -6.59 -2.71 -17.54
CA CYS A 100 -6.34 -1.60 -16.62
C CYS A 100 -7.62 -0.82 -16.28
N ASP A 101 -8.49 -0.55 -17.26
CA ASP A 101 -9.80 0.09 -17.02
C ASP A 101 -10.67 -0.78 -16.10
N SER A 102 -10.70 -2.09 -16.34
CA SER A 102 -11.41 -3.06 -15.49
C SER A 102 -10.82 -3.08 -14.07
N ARG A 103 -9.49 -3.07 -13.96
CA ARG A 103 -8.82 -3.03 -12.66
C ARG A 103 -9.12 -1.74 -11.90
N TYR A 104 -9.16 -0.59 -12.56
CA TYR A 104 -9.44 0.69 -11.92
C TYR A 104 -10.86 0.73 -11.34
N LYS A 105 -11.84 0.18 -12.08
CA LYS A 105 -13.23 0.08 -11.62
C LYS A 105 -13.40 -0.87 -10.44
N ASN A 106 -12.70 -2.00 -10.45
CA ASN A 106 -12.92 -3.08 -9.47
C ASN A 106 -12.02 -2.97 -8.22
N ILE A 107 -10.80 -2.45 -8.35
CA ILE A 107 -9.79 -2.40 -7.28
C ILE A 107 -8.99 -1.08 -7.33
N PRO A 108 -9.66 0.08 -7.17
CA PRO A 108 -9.02 1.40 -7.33
C PRO A 108 -7.86 1.64 -6.35
N ARG A 109 -7.90 1.04 -5.15
CA ARG A 109 -6.82 1.14 -4.15
C ARG A 109 -5.45 0.65 -4.62
N LEU A 110 -5.40 -0.18 -5.69
CA LEU A 110 -4.18 -0.68 -6.30
C LEU A 110 -3.77 0.09 -7.56
N MET A 111 -4.39 1.25 -7.80
CA MET A 111 -4.16 2.11 -8.95
C MET A 111 -4.12 3.60 -8.59
N SER A 112 -4.54 3.95 -7.37
CA SER A 112 -4.62 5.31 -6.86
C SER A 112 -4.12 5.39 -5.42
N SER A 113 -3.58 6.55 -5.04
CA SER A 113 -3.27 6.90 -3.66
C SER A 113 -4.33 7.79 -3.00
N ALA A 114 -5.41 8.15 -3.70
CA ALA A 114 -6.39 9.14 -3.22
C ALA A 114 -7.00 8.77 -1.86
N ASP A 115 -7.28 7.48 -1.66
CA ASP A 115 -7.96 6.96 -0.47
C ASP A 115 -6.99 6.30 0.54
N TRP A 116 -5.69 6.56 0.43
CA TRP A 116 -4.73 5.98 1.37
C TRP A 116 -4.91 6.59 2.78
N PRO A 117 -5.07 5.75 3.82
CA PRO A 117 -5.17 6.23 5.19
C PRO A 117 -3.87 6.92 5.63
N ARG A 118 -3.96 7.83 6.60
CA ARG A 118 -2.78 8.52 7.15
C ARG A 118 -1.83 7.59 7.89
N THR A 119 -2.34 6.47 8.40
CA THR A 119 -1.57 5.47 9.12
C THR A 119 -1.93 4.06 8.65
N ARG A 120 -0.99 3.12 8.84
CA ARG A 120 -1.19 1.69 8.55
C ARG A 120 -0.56 0.86 9.66
N LYS A 121 -1.35 -0.06 10.21
CA LYS A 121 -0.86 -1.05 11.18
C LYS A 121 -0.01 -2.10 10.47
N GLY A 122 1.17 -2.39 11.01
CA GLY A 122 2.02 -3.48 10.55
C GLY A 122 1.58 -4.81 11.18
N SER A 123 1.68 -5.90 10.42
CA SER A 123 1.43 -7.26 10.88
C SER A 123 2.49 -8.22 10.32
N GLY A 124 2.57 -9.43 10.87
CA GLY A 124 3.59 -10.42 10.56
C GLY A 124 4.99 -9.82 10.68
N ILE A 125 5.78 -9.91 9.62
CA ILE A 125 7.14 -9.38 9.58
C ILE A 125 7.22 -7.84 9.71
N LEU A 126 6.10 -7.13 9.53
CA LEU A 126 5.99 -5.67 9.72
C LEU A 126 5.48 -5.30 11.11
N SER A 127 5.13 -6.27 11.94
CA SER A 127 4.69 -6.01 13.30
C SER A 127 5.85 -5.50 14.16
N SER A 128 5.55 -4.58 15.06
CA SER A 128 6.47 -4.14 16.09
C SER A 128 6.26 -4.85 17.43
N GLN A 129 5.41 -5.87 17.47
CA GLN A 129 5.24 -6.74 18.63
C GLN A 129 6.26 -7.87 18.53
N ALA A 130 7.02 -8.10 19.60
CA ALA A 130 8.05 -9.14 19.63
C ALA A 130 7.42 -10.54 19.59
N GLU A 131 6.19 -10.67 20.06
CA GLU A 131 5.41 -11.90 20.07
C GLU A 131 5.01 -12.33 18.64
N GLU A 132 4.73 -11.35 17.77
CA GLU A 132 4.37 -11.59 16.36
C GLU A 132 5.59 -11.57 15.43
N ASN A 133 6.61 -10.77 15.75
CA ASN A 133 7.83 -10.60 14.95
C ASN A 133 9.10 -10.72 15.81
N PRO A 134 9.46 -11.94 16.27
CA PRO A 134 10.51 -12.13 17.27
C PRO A 134 11.89 -11.58 16.89
N HIS A 135 12.18 -11.55 15.59
CA HIS A 135 13.51 -11.19 15.09
C HIS A 135 13.63 -9.76 14.57
N TRP A 136 12.55 -9.17 14.05
CA TRP A 136 12.58 -7.88 13.33
C TRP A 136 11.67 -6.80 13.91
N TYR A 137 11.01 -7.01 15.06
CA TYR A 137 10.06 -6.06 15.64
C TYR A 137 10.61 -4.64 15.87
N ASN A 138 11.93 -4.51 16.05
CA ASN A 138 12.63 -3.24 16.27
C ASN A 138 13.43 -2.76 15.05
N ALA A 139 13.13 -3.23 13.84
CA ALA A 139 13.66 -2.65 12.61
C ALA A 139 12.94 -1.32 12.27
N ASN A 140 13.56 -0.47 11.45
CA ASN A 140 12.84 0.57 10.74
C ASN A 140 12.02 -0.09 9.63
N ILE A 141 10.74 0.26 9.52
CA ILE A 141 9.78 -0.44 8.64
C ILE A 141 9.26 0.55 7.60
N VAL A 142 9.37 0.15 6.35
CA VAL A 142 8.81 0.85 5.18
C VAL A 142 7.84 -0.08 4.49
N PHE A 143 6.59 0.36 4.32
CA PHE A 143 5.60 -0.31 3.51
C PHE A 143 5.31 0.54 2.27
N VAL A 144 5.54 -0.02 1.09
CA VAL A 144 5.29 0.65 -0.19
C VAL A 144 4.00 0.08 -0.79
N PRO A 145 2.89 0.84 -0.79
CA PRO A 145 1.65 0.38 -1.37
C PRO A 145 1.76 0.26 -2.87
N TYR A 146 1.09 -0.74 -3.43
CA TYR A 146 1.19 -1.05 -4.83
C TYR A 146 0.11 -0.34 -5.64
N CYS A 147 0.48 0.72 -6.33
CA CYS A 147 -0.44 1.52 -7.15
C CYS A 147 -0.03 1.67 -8.63
N SER A 148 0.95 0.90 -9.08
CA SER A 148 1.56 1.01 -10.42
C SER A 148 1.11 -0.08 -11.41
N SER A 149 0.54 -1.18 -10.90
CA SER A 149 0.00 -2.30 -11.69
C SER A 149 0.99 -2.93 -12.68
N ASP A 150 2.30 -2.87 -12.40
CA ASP A 150 3.39 -3.31 -13.29
C ASP A 150 4.40 -4.27 -12.63
N VAL A 151 4.03 -4.87 -11.50
CA VAL A 151 4.87 -5.85 -10.77
C VAL A 151 6.24 -5.25 -10.42
N TRP A 152 6.28 -3.94 -10.13
CA TRP A 152 7.49 -3.23 -9.76
C TRP A 152 8.56 -3.22 -10.86
N THR A 153 8.15 -3.39 -12.12
CA THR A 153 9.03 -3.28 -13.27
C THR A 153 8.95 -1.88 -13.88
N PRO A 154 10.08 -1.34 -14.38
CA PRO A 154 10.06 -0.03 -15.03
C PRO A 154 9.11 -0.06 -16.23
N LYS A 155 8.16 0.87 -16.27
CA LYS A 155 7.59 1.26 -17.55
C LYS A 155 8.64 2.11 -18.24
N THR A 156 9.12 1.69 -19.41
CA THR A 156 9.89 2.58 -20.29
C THR A 156 9.14 3.89 -20.39
N GLU A 157 9.81 5.01 -20.16
CA GLU A 157 9.16 6.32 -20.24
C GLU A 157 8.37 6.37 -21.55
N ARG A 158 7.11 6.81 -21.48
CA ARG A 158 6.41 7.22 -22.69
C ARG A 158 7.25 8.33 -23.28
N THR A 159 8.11 8.02 -24.25
CA THR A 159 8.71 9.03 -25.10
C THR A 159 7.54 9.82 -25.65
N SER A 160 7.55 11.10 -25.34
CA SER A 160 6.52 12.07 -25.69
C SER A 160 6.55 12.32 -27.20
N HIS A 161 6.22 11.31 -27.99
CA HIS A 161 5.86 11.48 -29.38
C HIS A 161 4.33 11.45 -29.48
N ALA A 162 3.79 12.66 -29.45
CA ALA A 162 2.53 13.09 -30.03
C ALA A 162 1.24 12.39 -29.57
N SER A 163 0.59 13.02 -28.58
CA SER A 163 -0.84 13.35 -28.67
C SER A 163 -1.13 14.54 -27.76
N SER A 164 -0.62 15.69 -28.18
CA SER A 164 -1.03 16.99 -27.67
C SER A 164 -2.50 17.23 -28.04
N HIS A 165 -3.42 16.74 -27.21
CA HIS A 165 -4.84 17.12 -27.29
C HIS A 165 -5.51 17.43 -25.95
N ALA A 166 -4.77 17.41 -24.82
CA ALA A 166 -5.35 17.66 -23.50
C ALA A 166 -4.58 18.70 -22.64
N ALA A 167 -3.81 19.59 -23.25
CA ALA A 167 -3.06 20.65 -22.55
C ALA A 167 -3.44 22.08 -22.97
N ARG A 168 -4.67 22.30 -23.45
CA ARG A 168 -5.25 23.64 -23.64
C ARG A 168 -6.53 23.79 -22.82
N ALA A 169 -6.40 23.94 -21.50
CA ALA A 169 -7.53 24.36 -20.66
C ALA A 169 -7.15 25.13 -19.38
N ARG A 170 -5.89 25.56 -19.19
CA ARG A 170 -5.49 26.34 -17.99
C ARG A 170 -4.49 27.46 -18.29
N ALA A 171 -4.79 28.31 -19.26
CA ALA A 171 -3.99 29.51 -19.51
C ALA A 171 -4.83 30.67 -20.07
N THR A 172 -5.97 31.01 -19.46
CA THR A 172 -6.64 32.30 -19.67
C THR A 172 -7.46 32.71 -18.44
N ARG A 173 -6.79 33.05 -17.32
CA ARG A 173 -7.37 33.97 -16.33
C ARG A 173 -6.30 34.48 -15.35
N ARG A 174 -5.38 35.32 -15.82
CA ARG A 174 -4.61 36.22 -14.95
C ARG A 174 -3.91 37.32 -15.74
N GLU A 175 -4.69 38.19 -16.35
CA GLU A 175 -4.30 39.59 -16.58
C GLU A 175 -5.51 40.46 -16.24
N GLY A 176 -5.36 41.32 -15.25
CA GLY A 176 -6.46 42.09 -14.67
C GLY A 176 -6.09 42.77 -13.36
N ALA A 177 -4.99 43.53 -13.36
CA ALA A 177 -4.61 44.55 -12.38
C ALA A 177 -3.52 45.41 -13.07
N ALA A 178 -3.51 46.73 -13.11
CA ALA A 178 -4.36 47.79 -12.59
C ALA A 178 -4.12 49.03 -13.49
N ARG A 179 -5.13 49.88 -13.73
CA ARG A 179 -4.92 51.25 -14.24
C ARG A 179 -5.34 52.23 -13.15
N ASP A 180 -4.35 52.95 -12.65
CA ASP A 180 -4.46 54.07 -11.71
C ASP A 180 -4.82 55.35 -12.50
N PRO A 181 -5.93 56.08 -12.18
CA PRO A 181 -6.33 57.26 -12.94
C PRO A 181 -6.05 58.60 -12.23
N HIS A 182 -5.08 58.72 -11.31
CA HIS A 182 -4.77 60.02 -10.69
C HIS A 182 -3.28 60.40 -10.68
N ARG A 183 -2.75 60.83 -11.83
CA ARG A 183 -1.65 61.83 -11.88
C ARG A 183 -1.44 62.49 -13.25
N PRO A 184 -1.74 63.79 -13.38
CA PRO A 184 -0.87 64.76 -14.06
C PRO A 184 -0.30 65.70 -12.99
N GLY A 185 0.94 66.16 -12.97
CA GLY A 185 1.94 66.39 -14.01
C GLY A 185 2.56 67.74 -13.62
N LEU A 186 3.79 67.76 -13.11
CA LEU A 186 4.51 68.96 -12.73
C LEU A 186 5.50 69.31 -13.85
N ALA A 187 5.40 70.51 -14.43
CA ALA A 187 6.50 71.47 -14.64
C ALA A 187 6.28 72.42 -15.83
N ALA A 188 6.65 73.68 -15.59
CA ALA A 188 6.88 74.82 -16.50
C ALA A 188 5.65 75.50 -17.12
#